data_AF-A0A419E7K4-F1
#
_entry.id   AF-A0A419E7K4-F1
#
_cell.length_a   1.000
_cell.length_b   1.000
_cell.length_c   1.000
_cell.angle_alpha   90.00
_cell.angle_beta   90.00
_cell.angle_gamma   90.00
#
_symmetry.space_group_name_H-M   'P 1'
#
loop_
_entity.id
_entity.type
_entity.pdbx_description
1 polymer ?
#
loop_
_entity_poly.entity_id
_entity_poly.type
_entity_poly.pdbx_seq_one_letter_code
_entity_poly.pdbx_strand_id
1 'polypeptide(L)'
;MFKTLMLYSCIKGEYKEQLIREEEGDVGLAERIEILAIDDLNQNDIPELVYKTSTCIWARCGSLFIVEWDGEKFARLIKDERWNEIVDYADMDDPKDVYLRDLDNDGIPELIWEGELPPEGHGDYWDDYPQRLATHVYKWDGHNYSALPVSYSAPEFRFQAIQDGDRATLAGEYGKATDFYELAISSNSLDWWVKERRLYNLSQHGFTTCNGSPCPSPNPDPKERPIISAYARFRIMLIHVLTNNLEEAEKNYQQLVLDFPIDNAGYPITEMATLFWNEYLVSKDIAKSCEVSTNFIGSQRDVLILLSGNTTSQNIHYDRNPNEVCPFQ
;
A
#
# COMPACT_ATOMS: atom_id res chain seq x y z
N MET A 1 -3.95 11.36 33.82
CA MET A 1 -5.31 10.91 34.17
C MET A 1 -5.66 9.91 33.10
N PHE A 2 -5.74 8.63 33.47
CA PHE A 2 -6.11 7.57 32.53
C PHE A 2 -7.51 7.85 32.01
N LYS A 3 -7.72 7.79 30.69
CA LYS A 3 -9.06 7.76 30.12
C LYS A 3 -9.52 6.30 30.06
N THR A 4 -10.81 6.11 30.23
CA THR A 4 -11.46 4.81 30.06
C THR A 4 -12.68 5.03 29.20
N LEU A 5 -12.85 4.22 28.17
CA LEU A 5 -14.08 4.15 27.40
C LEU A 5 -14.95 3.04 27.99
N MET A 6 -16.13 3.40 28.46
CA MET A 6 -17.12 2.46 29.00
C MET A 6 -18.40 2.56 28.19
N LEU A 7 -18.83 1.43 27.61
CA LEU A 7 -20.11 1.31 26.92
C LEU A 7 -21.08 0.48 27.76
N TYR A 8 -22.28 1.02 27.93
CA TYR A 8 -23.36 0.40 28.68
C TYR A 8 -24.56 0.12 27.76
N SER A 9 -25.24 -0.98 28.01
CA SER A 9 -26.54 -1.30 27.39
C SER A 9 -27.63 -1.39 28.46
N CYS A 10 -28.88 -1.12 28.08
CA CYS A 10 -30.04 -1.30 28.96
C CYS A 10 -30.69 -2.66 28.66
N ILE A 11 -30.47 -3.65 29.51
CA ILE A 11 -31.02 -5.00 29.36
C ILE A 11 -32.04 -5.23 30.47
N LYS A 12 -33.33 -5.33 30.09
CA LYS A 12 -34.47 -5.53 31.01
C LYS A 12 -34.58 -4.42 32.07
N GLY A 13 -34.24 -3.18 31.72
CA GLY A 13 -34.31 -2.02 32.60
C GLY A 13 -33.08 -1.83 33.51
N GLU A 14 -32.06 -2.69 33.37
CA GLU A 14 -30.79 -2.55 34.09
C GLU A 14 -29.69 -2.14 33.12
N TYR A 15 -28.89 -1.15 33.50
CA TYR A 15 -27.66 -0.83 32.78
C TYR A 15 -26.63 -1.92 33.05
N LYS A 16 -26.15 -2.55 31.99
CA LYS A 16 -25.07 -3.52 32.02
C LYS A 16 -23.90 -2.96 31.26
N GLU A 17 -22.72 -3.09 31.83
CA GLU A 17 -21.47 -2.83 31.13
C GLU A 17 -21.29 -3.88 30.03
N GLN A 18 -20.83 -3.45 28.86
CA GLN A 18 -20.69 -4.30 27.67
C GLN A 18 -19.28 -4.25 27.08
N LEU A 19 -18.65 -3.08 27.14
CA LEU A 19 -17.27 -2.89 26.72
C LEU A 19 -16.60 -1.94 27.69
N ILE A 20 -15.52 -2.38 28.33
CA ILE A 20 -14.53 -1.49 28.94
C ILE A 20 -13.30 -1.55 28.06
N ARG A 21 -12.80 -0.38 27.67
CA ARG A 21 -11.43 -0.22 27.24
C ARG A 21 -10.74 0.76 28.16
N GLU A 22 -9.85 0.23 28.99
CA GLU A 22 -8.98 1.04 29.85
C GLU A 22 -7.72 1.39 29.07
N GLU A 23 -7.20 2.59 29.26
CA GLU A 23 -5.82 2.87 28.85
C GLU A 23 -4.87 1.96 29.64
N GLU A 24 -4.41 0.87 29.01
CA GLU A 24 -3.35 0.03 29.59
C GLU A 24 -1.98 0.64 29.29
N GLY A 25 -1.22 0.93 30.34
CA GLY A 25 0.15 1.44 30.17
C GLY A 25 0.88 1.69 31.48
N ASP A 26 2.07 1.13 31.59
CA ASP A 26 3.03 1.46 32.63
C ASP A 26 3.42 2.95 32.54
N VAL A 27 3.82 3.53 33.66
CA VAL A 27 3.97 4.99 33.91
C VAL A 27 4.75 5.72 32.79
N GLY A 28 4.04 6.20 31.75
CA GLY A 28 4.62 6.94 30.61
C GLY A 28 4.06 6.61 29.23
N LEU A 29 3.33 5.50 29.06
CA LEU A 29 2.85 4.99 27.76
C LEU A 29 1.32 4.82 27.74
N ALA A 30 0.58 5.83 28.19
CA ALA A 30 -0.88 5.76 28.14
C ALA A 30 -1.33 5.69 26.67
N GLU A 31 -1.99 4.58 26.31
CA GLU A 31 -2.91 4.53 25.16
C GLU A 31 -3.75 5.82 25.18
N ARG A 32 -4.05 6.43 24.05
CA ARG A 32 -4.96 7.58 24.03
C ARG A 32 -6.22 7.21 23.32
N ILE A 33 -7.34 7.25 24.03
CA ILE A 33 -8.66 7.06 23.43
C ILE A 33 -9.24 8.42 23.02
N GLU A 34 -9.67 8.51 21.77
CA GLU A 34 -10.36 9.67 21.20
C GLU A 34 -11.65 9.22 20.51
N ILE A 35 -12.79 9.71 20.99
CA ILE A 35 -14.09 9.54 20.34
C ILE A 35 -14.17 10.54 19.20
N LEU A 36 -14.45 10.04 18.01
CA LEU A 36 -14.50 10.82 16.78
C LEU A 36 -15.94 11.16 16.40
N ALA A 37 -16.87 10.21 16.54
CA ALA A 37 -18.28 10.40 16.25
C ALA A 37 -19.17 9.45 17.05
N ILE A 38 -20.42 9.87 17.26
CA ILE A 38 -21.54 9.03 17.71
C ILE A 38 -22.72 9.44 16.84
N ASP A 39 -23.06 8.65 15.82
CA ASP A 39 -24.07 8.98 14.81
C ASP A 39 -24.59 7.70 14.13
N ASP A 40 -25.72 7.76 13.44
CA ASP A 40 -26.25 6.67 12.61
C ASP A 40 -25.63 6.73 11.20
N LEU A 41 -24.45 6.13 11.08
CA LEU A 41 -23.60 6.17 9.90
C LEU A 41 -24.08 5.23 8.81
N ASN A 42 -24.82 4.16 9.13
CA ASN A 42 -25.34 3.21 8.14
C ASN A 42 -26.85 3.36 7.85
N GLN A 43 -27.52 4.34 8.48
CA GLN A 43 -28.94 4.68 8.33
C GLN A 43 -29.90 3.57 8.76
N ASN A 44 -29.58 2.83 9.82
CA ASN A 44 -30.42 1.75 10.36
C ASN A 44 -31.18 2.12 11.65
N ASP A 45 -31.19 3.41 12.03
CA ASP A 45 -31.74 3.97 13.27
C ASP A 45 -31.00 3.54 14.57
N ILE A 46 -29.80 2.94 14.46
CA ILE A 46 -28.93 2.58 15.58
C ILE A 46 -27.60 3.35 15.45
N PRO A 47 -27.23 4.22 16.41
CA PRO A 47 -26.01 4.98 16.29
C PRO A 47 -24.75 4.10 16.50
N GLU A 48 -23.76 4.26 15.64
CA GLU A 48 -22.41 3.75 15.83
C GLU A 48 -21.55 4.72 16.65
N LEU A 49 -20.62 4.15 17.39
CA LEU A 49 -19.50 4.87 17.98
C LEU A 49 -18.25 4.67 17.13
N VAL A 50 -17.64 5.78 16.71
CA VAL A 50 -16.33 5.79 16.07
C VAL A 50 -15.30 6.30 17.07
N TYR A 51 -14.27 5.52 17.32
CA TYR A 51 -13.18 5.94 18.20
C TYR A 51 -11.84 5.41 17.70
N LYS A 52 -10.78 6.18 17.95
CA LYS A 52 -9.41 5.75 17.72
C LYS A 52 -8.66 5.58 19.04
N THR A 53 -7.70 4.67 19.00
CA THR A 53 -6.71 4.47 20.04
C THR A 53 -5.33 4.71 19.45
N SER A 54 -4.47 5.43 20.16
CA SER A 54 -3.06 5.54 19.78
C SER A 54 -2.23 4.79 20.81
N THR A 55 -1.58 3.71 20.36
CA THR A 55 -0.65 2.90 21.15
C THR A 55 0.57 2.68 20.30
N CYS A 56 1.76 3.03 20.79
CA CYS A 56 2.99 2.29 20.49
C CYS A 56 4.16 2.91 21.24
N ILE A 57 5.15 2.06 21.52
CA ILE A 57 6.46 2.46 22.00
C ILE A 57 7.31 2.66 20.75
N TRP A 58 7.83 3.86 20.54
CA TRP A 58 8.71 4.24 19.42
C TRP A 58 8.07 4.33 18.02
N ALA A 59 6.94 3.67 17.75
CA ALA A 59 6.02 3.94 16.64
C ALA A 59 4.80 4.76 17.14
N ARG A 60 4.09 5.57 16.34
CA ARG A 60 2.72 6.02 16.68
C ARG A 60 1.73 5.13 15.95
N CYS A 61 1.52 3.90 16.42
CA CYS A 61 0.49 3.07 15.82
C CYS A 61 -0.88 3.57 16.29
N GLY A 62 -1.77 3.82 15.34
CA GLY A 62 -3.17 4.04 15.60
C GLY A 62 -3.95 2.76 15.40
N SER A 63 -5.05 2.60 16.12
CA SER A 63 -6.12 1.69 15.75
C SER A 63 -7.44 2.43 15.77
N LEU A 64 -8.31 2.12 14.82
CA LEU A 64 -9.58 2.80 14.60
C LEU A 64 -10.70 1.78 14.58
N PHE A 65 -11.81 2.11 15.23
CA PHE A 65 -12.92 1.20 15.48
C PHE A 65 -14.24 1.91 15.14
N ILE A 66 -15.14 1.17 14.50
CA ILE A 66 -16.57 1.49 14.41
C ILE A 66 -17.31 0.39 15.15
N VAL A 67 -18.13 0.74 16.14
CA VAL A 67 -18.90 -0.22 16.93
C VAL A 67 -20.38 0.16 17.00
N GLU A 68 -21.24 -0.85 16.91
CA GLU A 68 -22.70 -0.73 16.93
C GLU A 68 -23.31 -1.73 17.91
N TRP A 69 -24.48 -1.43 18.48
CA TRP A 69 -25.22 -2.35 19.33
C TRP A 69 -26.09 -3.31 18.49
N ASP A 70 -25.80 -4.62 18.56
CA ASP A 70 -26.52 -5.64 17.77
C ASP A 70 -27.80 -6.19 18.45
N GLY A 71 -28.16 -5.65 19.62
CA GLY A 71 -29.25 -6.17 20.46
C GLY A 71 -28.78 -7.01 21.66
N GLU A 72 -27.57 -7.57 21.60
CA GLU A 72 -26.97 -8.42 22.63
C GLU A 72 -25.62 -7.88 23.14
N LYS A 73 -24.79 -7.32 22.27
CA LYS A 73 -23.44 -6.78 22.55
C LYS A 73 -23.07 -5.66 21.57
N PHE A 74 -21.95 -4.99 21.82
CA PHE A 74 -21.35 -4.10 20.81
C PHE A 74 -20.53 -4.92 19.81
N ALA A 75 -20.92 -4.87 18.54
CA ALA A 75 -20.23 -5.51 17.42
C ALA A 75 -19.29 -4.51 16.74
N ARG A 76 -18.14 -4.99 16.26
CA ARG A 76 -17.19 -4.19 15.47
C ARG A 76 -17.53 -4.31 13.98
N LEU A 77 -17.69 -3.16 13.35
CA LEU A 77 -18.20 -3.06 11.97
C LEU A 77 -17.11 -2.90 10.92
N ILE A 78 -15.84 -2.66 11.29
CA ILE A 78 -14.76 -2.65 10.29
C ILE A 78 -14.44 -4.10 9.87
N LYS A 79 -14.17 -4.30 8.58
CA LYS A 79 -13.53 -5.49 8.03
C LYS A 79 -12.38 -5.07 7.12
N ASP A 80 -11.17 -5.39 7.56
CA ASP A 80 -9.94 -5.14 6.81
C ASP A 80 -9.20 -6.47 6.60
N GLU A 81 -8.64 -6.70 5.42
CA GLU A 81 -7.87 -7.90 5.11
C GLU A 81 -6.39 -7.59 5.23
N ARG A 82 -5.72 -8.26 6.17
CA ARG A 82 -4.30 -8.06 6.46
C ARG A 82 -3.61 -9.38 6.63
N TRP A 83 -2.52 -9.57 5.90
CA TRP A 83 -1.70 -10.78 6.01
C TRP A 83 -2.52 -12.09 5.82
N ASN A 84 -3.58 -12.05 5.00
CA ASN A 84 -4.58 -13.11 4.80
C ASN A 84 -5.49 -13.39 6.02
N GLU A 85 -5.63 -12.44 6.92
CA GLU A 85 -6.55 -12.48 8.05
C GLU A 85 -7.55 -11.31 7.96
N ILE A 86 -8.82 -11.57 8.28
CA ILE A 86 -9.82 -10.51 8.39
C ILE A 86 -9.80 -9.99 9.82
N VAL A 87 -9.42 -8.73 9.99
CA VAL A 87 -9.44 -8.03 11.28
C VAL A 87 -10.68 -7.13 11.38
N ASP A 88 -11.09 -6.84 12.61
CA ASP A 88 -12.30 -6.07 12.92
C ASP A 88 -12.02 -4.61 13.36
N TYR A 89 -10.85 -4.11 12.98
CA TYR A 89 -10.37 -2.76 13.24
C TYR A 89 -9.45 -2.33 12.12
N ALA A 90 -9.26 -1.03 11.96
CA ALA A 90 -8.22 -0.48 11.12
C ALA A 90 -6.99 -0.15 11.98
N ASP A 91 -5.79 -0.30 11.45
CA ASP A 91 -4.53 0.22 11.97
C ASP A 91 -3.83 1.10 10.94
N MET A 92 -2.93 1.94 11.44
CA MET A 92 -2.06 2.79 10.63
C MET A 92 -0.88 3.24 11.45
N ASP A 93 0.29 3.27 10.82
CA ASP A 93 1.48 3.88 11.41
C ASP A 93 1.43 5.41 11.25
N ASP A 94 1.80 6.14 12.31
CA ASP A 94 1.79 7.61 12.34
C ASP A 94 0.48 8.25 11.81
N PRO A 95 -0.67 7.96 12.45
CA PRO A 95 -1.94 8.53 12.06
C PRO A 95 -1.90 10.04 12.25
N LYS A 96 -2.33 10.76 11.22
CA LYS A 96 -2.39 12.22 11.20
C LYS A 96 -3.80 12.71 11.51
N ASP A 97 -4.75 12.39 10.64
CA ASP A 97 -6.13 12.89 10.69
C ASP A 97 -7.12 11.75 10.42
N VAL A 98 -8.29 11.80 11.09
CA VAL A 98 -9.43 10.91 10.82
C VAL A 98 -10.66 11.77 10.64
N TYR A 99 -11.45 11.49 9.60
CA TYR A 99 -12.69 12.22 9.35
C TYR A 99 -13.72 11.32 8.66
N LEU A 100 -14.99 11.72 8.81
CA LEU A 100 -16.13 11.09 8.16
C LEU A 100 -16.61 11.99 7.03
N ARG A 101 -16.80 11.43 5.84
CA ARG A 101 -17.28 12.18 4.68
C ARG A 101 -17.95 11.24 3.69
N ASP A 102 -19.13 11.64 3.22
CA ASP A 102 -19.81 11.03 2.10
C ASP A 102 -19.09 11.41 0.78
N LEU A 103 -18.36 10.45 0.21
CA LEU A 103 -17.51 10.61 -0.97
C LEU A 103 -18.28 10.40 -2.27
N ASP A 104 -19.34 9.60 -2.26
CA ASP A 104 -20.09 9.24 -3.46
C ASP A 104 -21.53 9.80 -3.51
N ASN A 105 -21.94 10.52 -2.46
CA ASN A 105 -23.25 11.16 -2.27
C ASN A 105 -24.40 10.15 -2.11
N ASP A 106 -24.15 8.98 -1.52
CA ASP A 106 -25.19 8.01 -1.17
C ASP A 106 -25.86 8.28 0.20
N GLY A 107 -25.36 9.26 0.95
CA GLY A 107 -25.84 9.66 2.26
C GLY A 107 -25.22 8.88 3.42
N ILE A 108 -24.34 7.90 3.17
CA ILE A 108 -23.59 7.15 4.17
C ILE A 108 -22.14 7.64 4.15
N PRO A 109 -21.64 8.25 5.23
CA PRO A 109 -20.27 8.74 5.23
C PRO A 109 -19.24 7.60 5.24
N GLU A 110 -18.23 7.70 4.37
CA GLU A 110 -17.03 6.88 4.51
C GLU A 110 -16.13 7.38 5.64
N LEU A 111 -15.45 6.42 6.26
CA LEU A 111 -14.39 6.68 7.21
C LEU A 111 -13.07 6.86 6.47
N ILE A 112 -12.47 8.04 6.60
CA ILE A 112 -11.23 8.39 5.93
C ILE A 112 -10.16 8.60 6.99
N TRP A 113 -9.06 7.88 6.82
CA TRP A 113 -7.93 7.93 7.73
C TRP A 113 -6.66 8.24 6.94
N GLU A 114 -5.95 9.30 7.33
CA GLU A 114 -4.69 9.71 6.75
C GLU A 114 -3.52 9.55 7.73
N GLY A 115 -2.36 9.08 7.24
CA GLY A 115 -1.15 8.91 8.04
C GLY A 115 0.01 8.32 7.25
N GLU A 116 1.01 7.75 7.94
CA GLU A 116 2.25 7.16 7.40
C GLU A 116 3.23 8.18 6.75
N LEU A 117 4.05 8.86 7.57
CA LEU A 117 5.09 9.82 7.14
C LEU A 117 6.39 9.67 7.98
N PRO A 118 7.62 9.75 7.37
CA PRO A 118 8.50 10.91 7.68
C PRO A 118 9.43 11.39 6.52
N PRO A 119 10.07 12.60 6.57
CA PRO A 119 10.48 13.33 7.77
C PRO A 119 10.29 14.88 7.76
N GLU A 120 9.48 15.38 8.69
CA GLU A 120 9.93 16.42 9.61
C GLU A 120 9.54 15.99 11.04
N GLY A 121 10.53 15.70 11.91
CA GLY A 121 10.32 15.82 13.36
C GLY A 121 10.69 14.66 14.29
N HIS A 122 10.91 13.42 13.85
CA HIS A 122 11.15 12.31 14.79
C HIS A 122 12.25 11.33 14.34
N GLY A 123 13.26 11.14 15.21
CA GLY A 123 14.32 10.14 15.05
C GLY A 123 13.77 8.72 15.28
N ASP A 124 14.39 7.74 14.61
CA ASP A 124 14.05 6.30 14.52
C ASP A 124 13.28 5.86 13.24
N TYR A 125 12.41 6.68 12.67
CA TYR A 125 11.60 6.33 11.48
C TYR A 125 12.31 6.48 10.12
N TRP A 126 13.59 6.80 10.13
CA TRP A 126 14.38 6.84 8.90
C TRP A 126 14.55 5.45 8.27
N ASP A 127 14.26 4.38 9.02
CA ASP A 127 14.28 3.00 8.51
C ASP A 127 13.10 2.71 7.57
N ASP A 128 11.99 3.41 7.76
CA ASP A 128 10.77 3.33 6.94
C ASP A 128 10.74 4.36 5.81
N TYR A 129 11.77 5.21 5.66
CA TYR A 129 11.85 6.09 4.49
C TYR A 129 12.15 5.26 3.21
N PRO A 130 11.47 5.50 2.06
CA PRO A 130 10.63 6.66 1.73
C PRO A 130 9.12 6.37 1.77
N GLN A 131 8.57 6.18 2.97
CA GLN A 131 7.13 6.13 3.17
C GLN A 131 6.44 7.41 2.70
N ARG A 132 5.23 7.28 2.16
CA ARG A 132 4.40 8.39 1.67
C ARG A 132 3.11 8.46 2.47
N LEU A 133 2.51 9.66 2.53
CA LEU A 133 1.19 9.81 3.13
C LEU A 133 0.21 8.83 2.47
N ALA A 134 -0.38 7.96 3.29
CA ALA A 134 -1.40 7.01 2.91
C ALA A 134 -2.78 7.53 3.31
N THR A 135 -3.78 7.24 2.48
CA THR A 135 -5.19 7.50 2.73
C THR A 135 -5.93 6.18 2.63
N HIS A 136 -6.46 5.74 3.77
CA HIS A 136 -7.28 4.56 3.91
C HIS A 136 -8.73 5.01 3.97
N VAL A 137 -9.58 4.40 3.14
CA VAL A 137 -11.01 4.69 3.09
C VAL A 137 -11.77 3.41 3.40
N TYR A 138 -12.69 3.48 4.35
CA TYR A 138 -13.58 2.37 4.68
C TYR A 138 -15.02 2.77 4.33
N LYS A 139 -15.67 1.94 3.53
CA LYS A 139 -17.01 2.18 3.01
C LYS A 139 -17.99 1.12 3.46
N TRP A 140 -19.22 1.52 3.76
CA TRP A 140 -20.30 0.60 4.06
C TRP A 140 -20.66 -0.27 2.85
N ASP A 141 -20.62 -1.58 3.00
CA ASP A 141 -20.96 -2.57 1.97
C ASP A 141 -22.36 -3.19 2.12
N GLY A 142 -23.17 -2.66 3.05
CA GLY A 142 -24.46 -3.21 3.45
C GLY A 142 -24.41 -4.05 4.73
N HIS A 143 -23.23 -4.45 5.20
CA HIS A 143 -23.04 -5.22 6.43
C HIS A 143 -21.88 -4.73 7.30
N ASN A 144 -20.80 -4.24 6.68
CA ASN A 144 -19.59 -3.78 7.35
C ASN A 144 -19.01 -2.56 6.63
N TYR A 145 -18.12 -1.85 7.33
CA TYR A 145 -17.19 -0.90 6.74
C TYR A 145 -15.97 -1.64 6.21
N SER A 146 -15.98 -1.88 4.91
CA SER A 146 -14.94 -2.62 4.18
C SER A 146 -13.90 -1.66 3.60
N ALA A 147 -12.63 -2.06 3.67
CA ALA A 147 -11.52 -1.25 3.15
C ALA A 147 -11.59 -1.10 1.62
N LEU A 148 -11.45 0.12 1.13
CA LEU A 148 -11.16 0.41 -0.26
C LEU A 148 -9.64 0.36 -0.52
N PRO A 149 -9.20 0.25 -1.79
CA PRO A 149 -7.78 0.31 -2.12
C PRO A 149 -7.11 1.56 -1.54
N VAL A 150 -5.96 1.38 -0.89
CA VAL A 150 -5.18 2.47 -0.28
C VAL A 150 -4.66 3.41 -1.36
N SER A 151 -4.84 4.71 -1.13
CA SER A 151 -4.26 5.77 -1.97
C SER A 151 -3.02 6.35 -1.30
N TYR A 152 -1.98 6.66 -2.08
CA TYR A 152 -0.77 7.31 -1.59
C TYR A 152 -0.62 8.71 -2.20
N SER A 153 0.08 9.61 -1.50
CA SER A 153 0.52 10.88 -2.10
C SER A 153 1.40 10.62 -3.34
N ALA A 154 1.55 11.63 -4.21
CA ALA A 154 2.28 11.48 -5.46
C ALA A 154 3.67 10.81 -5.29
N PRO A 155 4.11 9.96 -6.22
CA PRO A 155 5.39 9.28 -6.12
C PRO A 155 6.56 10.28 -6.20
N GLU A 156 7.55 10.11 -5.33
CA GLU A 156 8.81 10.85 -5.34
C GLU A 156 9.90 10.04 -6.07
N PHE A 157 9.79 8.71 -6.01
CA PHE A 157 10.75 7.76 -6.58
C PHE A 157 10.12 6.95 -7.72
N ARG A 158 10.94 6.57 -8.70
CA ARG A 158 10.47 5.77 -9.85
C ARG A 158 9.84 4.44 -9.47
N PHE A 159 10.36 3.76 -8.44
CA PHE A 159 9.78 2.50 -7.99
C PHE A 159 8.37 2.69 -7.37
N GLN A 160 8.10 3.84 -6.73
CA GLN A 160 6.78 4.13 -6.19
C GLN A 160 5.76 4.31 -7.31
N ALA A 161 6.15 4.99 -8.40
CA ALA A 161 5.28 5.19 -9.56
C ALA A 161 4.86 3.85 -10.18
N ILE A 162 5.77 2.89 -10.38
CA ILE A 162 5.37 1.58 -10.92
C ILE A 162 4.46 0.80 -9.95
N GLN A 163 4.71 0.88 -8.64
CA GLN A 163 3.86 0.21 -7.64
C GLN A 163 2.47 0.84 -7.56
N ASP A 164 2.35 2.15 -7.74
CA ASP A 164 1.06 2.83 -7.87
C ASP A 164 0.33 2.38 -9.14
N GLY A 165 1.07 2.22 -10.24
CA GLY A 165 0.54 1.61 -11.47
C GLY A 165 0.03 0.20 -11.24
N ASP A 166 0.73 -0.61 -10.46
CA ASP A 166 0.34 -1.99 -10.15
C ASP A 166 -0.92 -2.05 -9.29
N ARG A 167 -1.02 -1.22 -8.25
CA ARG A 167 -2.24 -1.10 -7.44
C ARG A 167 -3.43 -0.62 -8.27
N ALA A 168 -3.24 0.38 -9.13
CA ALA A 168 -4.28 0.88 -10.03
C ALA A 168 -4.70 -0.20 -11.05
N THR A 169 -3.77 -1.01 -11.56
CA THR A 169 -4.07 -2.13 -12.46
C THR A 169 -4.96 -3.17 -11.76
N LEU A 170 -4.62 -3.55 -10.52
CA LEU A 170 -5.41 -4.49 -9.72
C LEU A 170 -6.80 -3.96 -9.39
N ALA A 171 -6.93 -2.64 -9.19
CA ALA A 171 -8.21 -1.96 -9.01
C ALA A 171 -9.03 -1.80 -10.31
N GLY A 172 -8.51 -2.22 -11.47
CA GLY A 172 -9.15 -2.03 -12.77
C GLY A 172 -9.11 -0.59 -13.29
N GLU A 173 -8.36 0.30 -12.65
CA GLU A 173 -8.19 1.71 -13.02
C GLU A 173 -7.14 1.87 -14.13
N TYR A 174 -7.32 1.18 -15.26
CA TYR A 174 -6.29 1.02 -16.30
C TYR A 174 -5.73 2.34 -16.85
N GLY A 175 -6.56 3.38 -17.02
CA GLY A 175 -6.08 4.69 -17.48
C GLY A 175 -5.09 5.32 -16.49
N LYS A 176 -5.43 5.30 -15.20
CA LYS A 176 -4.56 5.81 -14.12
C LYS A 176 -3.31 4.95 -13.96
N ALA A 177 -3.43 3.64 -14.13
CA ALA A 177 -2.28 2.74 -14.13
C ALA A 177 -1.29 3.07 -15.26
N THR A 178 -1.78 3.26 -16.49
CA THR A 178 -0.96 3.70 -17.62
C THR A 178 -0.27 5.04 -17.34
N ASP A 179 -0.98 6.02 -16.77
CA ASP A 179 -0.39 7.32 -16.40
C ASP A 179 0.79 7.17 -15.43
N PHE A 180 0.67 6.30 -14.43
CA PHE A 180 1.76 6.02 -13.48
C PHE A 180 2.96 5.32 -14.13
N TYR A 181 2.72 4.34 -15.00
CA TYR A 181 3.80 3.68 -15.74
C TYR A 181 4.52 4.64 -16.70
N GLU A 182 3.78 5.48 -17.42
CA GLU A 182 4.36 6.52 -18.27
C GLU A 182 5.13 7.58 -17.47
N LEU A 183 4.67 7.92 -16.27
CA LEU A 183 5.41 8.78 -15.35
C LEU A 183 6.76 8.15 -14.97
N ALA A 184 6.80 6.84 -14.67
CA ALA A 184 8.04 6.12 -14.34
C ALA A 184 9.05 6.08 -15.50
N ILE A 185 8.56 6.01 -16.75
CA ILE A 185 9.37 5.99 -17.97
C ILE A 185 9.94 7.39 -18.28
N SER A 186 9.06 8.38 -18.30
CA SER A 186 9.34 9.68 -18.93
C SER A 186 9.81 10.76 -17.95
N SER A 187 9.46 10.66 -16.67
CA SER A 187 9.74 11.72 -15.71
C SER A 187 11.22 11.80 -15.35
N ASN A 188 11.78 12.98 -15.50
CA ASN A 188 13.09 13.34 -14.94
C ASN A 188 12.97 13.96 -13.54
N SER A 189 11.75 14.17 -13.02
CA SER A 189 11.54 14.71 -11.67
C SER A 189 11.47 13.61 -10.61
N LEU A 190 11.18 12.36 -11.00
CA LEU A 190 11.23 11.22 -10.09
C LEU A 190 12.69 10.87 -9.79
N ASP A 191 12.99 10.65 -8.52
CA ASP A 191 14.32 10.30 -8.06
C ASP A 191 14.56 8.78 -8.11
N TRP A 192 15.81 8.35 -7.95
CA TRP A 192 16.20 6.94 -7.87
C TRP A 192 16.22 6.45 -6.43
N TRP A 193 16.00 5.16 -6.23
CA TRP A 193 16.07 4.55 -4.92
C TRP A 193 16.72 3.17 -4.97
N VAL A 194 17.72 2.96 -4.11
CA VAL A 194 18.45 1.69 -3.93
C VAL A 194 18.89 1.55 -2.48
N LYS A 195 19.33 0.35 -2.12
CA LYS A 195 19.77 0.01 -0.75
C LYS A 195 20.86 0.95 -0.22
N GLU A 196 21.84 1.29 -1.03
CA GLU A 196 22.96 2.17 -0.66
C GLU A 196 22.45 3.57 -0.26
N ARG A 197 21.39 4.05 -0.92
CA ARG A 197 20.74 5.32 -0.58
C ARG A 197 20.01 5.27 0.73
N ARG A 198 19.27 4.19 1.00
CA ARG A 198 18.68 3.94 2.32
C ARG A 198 19.76 3.96 3.42
N LEU A 199 20.84 3.19 3.23
CA LEU A 199 21.92 3.10 4.21
C LEU A 199 22.59 4.47 4.44
N TYR A 200 22.81 5.24 3.38
CA TYR A 200 23.30 6.60 3.48
C TYR A 200 22.38 7.49 4.31
N ASN A 201 21.09 7.52 3.99
CA ASN A 201 20.09 8.31 4.71
C ASN A 201 20.03 7.93 6.20
N LEU A 202 20.06 6.64 6.52
CA LEU A 202 20.11 6.15 7.90
C LEU A 202 21.37 6.62 8.64
N SER A 203 22.52 6.57 7.99
CA SER A 203 23.78 6.99 8.63
C SER A 203 23.82 8.49 8.97
N GLN A 204 23.12 9.34 8.19
CA GLN A 204 22.99 10.76 8.51
C GLN A 204 22.20 11.00 9.81
N HIS A 205 21.44 10.01 10.26
CA HIS A 205 20.59 10.07 11.44
C HIS A 205 21.11 9.24 12.62
N GLY A 206 22.41 8.92 12.61
CA GLY A 206 23.07 8.26 13.74
C GLY A 206 22.93 6.74 13.78
N PHE A 207 22.27 6.13 12.79
CA PHE A 207 22.21 4.67 12.67
C PHE A 207 23.53 4.14 12.10
N THR A 208 24.26 3.34 12.90
CA THR A 208 25.53 2.74 12.49
C THR A 208 25.29 1.53 11.58
N THR A 209 25.21 1.76 10.28
CA THR A 209 24.87 0.70 9.30
C THR A 209 25.99 0.37 8.31
N CYS A 210 27.05 1.19 8.24
CA CYS A 210 28.23 0.98 7.39
C CYS A 210 29.52 0.80 8.22
N ASN A 211 30.51 0.11 7.65
CA ASN A 211 31.88 0.07 8.18
C ASN A 211 32.57 1.42 7.95
N GLY A 212 32.35 2.36 8.87
CA GLY A 212 32.74 3.76 8.76
C GLY A 212 31.49 4.65 8.70
N SER A 213 31.39 5.58 9.64
CA SER A 213 30.28 6.53 9.75
C SER A 213 30.78 7.95 9.46
N PRO A 214 30.10 8.74 8.61
CA PRO A 214 28.88 8.40 7.87
C PRO A 214 29.14 7.49 6.66
N CYS A 215 28.10 6.82 6.14
CA CYS A 215 28.19 6.08 4.89
C CYS A 215 28.57 7.05 3.73
N PRO A 216 29.27 6.57 2.69
CA PRO A 216 29.56 7.41 1.52
C PRO A 216 28.26 7.80 0.82
N SER A 217 28.23 9.01 0.25
CA SER A 217 27.11 9.45 -0.57
C SER A 217 26.95 8.51 -1.78
N PRO A 218 25.76 7.95 -1.99
CA PRO A 218 25.50 6.95 -3.01
C PRO A 218 25.37 7.65 -4.39
N ASN A 219 25.79 6.97 -5.45
CA ASN A 219 25.49 7.39 -6.82
C ASN A 219 24.26 6.65 -7.33
N PRO A 220 23.49 7.24 -8.28
CA PRO A 220 22.41 6.52 -8.95
C PRO A 220 22.91 5.21 -9.54
N ASP A 221 22.22 4.10 -9.27
CA ASP A 221 22.52 2.83 -9.93
C ASP A 221 22.13 2.96 -11.42
N PRO A 222 23.08 2.83 -12.36
CA PRO A 222 22.79 2.94 -13.79
C PRO A 222 21.80 1.88 -14.29
N LYS A 223 21.57 0.80 -13.54
CA LYS A 223 20.62 -0.27 -13.86
C LYS A 223 19.17 0.06 -13.47
N GLU A 224 18.97 0.92 -12.46
CA GLU A 224 17.65 1.19 -11.88
C GLU A 224 16.67 1.73 -12.93
N ARG A 225 17.01 2.85 -13.57
CA ARG A 225 16.10 3.49 -14.54
C ARG A 225 15.76 2.57 -15.71
N PRO A 226 16.72 1.88 -16.37
CA PRO A 226 16.39 0.94 -17.44
C PRO A 226 15.47 -0.20 -16.98
N ILE A 227 15.72 -0.79 -15.81
CA ILE A 227 14.90 -1.89 -15.27
C ILE A 227 13.47 -1.42 -14.99
N ILE A 228 13.31 -0.28 -14.30
CA ILE A 228 11.99 0.24 -13.96
C ILE A 228 11.22 0.66 -15.22
N SER A 229 11.90 1.28 -16.19
CA SER A 229 11.27 1.69 -17.46
C SER A 229 10.82 0.48 -18.28
N ALA A 230 11.64 -0.57 -18.33
CA ALA A 230 11.29 -1.82 -19.00
C ALA A 230 10.07 -2.48 -18.31
N TYR A 231 10.04 -2.49 -16.98
CA TYR A 231 8.91 -3.03 -16.21
C TYR A 231 7.63 -2.25 -16.47
N ALA A 232 7.68 -0.92 -16.40
CA ALA A 232 6.55 -0.06 -16.72
C ALA A 232 5.98 -0.33 -18.12
N ARG A 233 6.84 -0.46 -19.15
CA ARG A 233 6.41 -0.81 -20.51
C ARG A 233 5.76 -2.20 -20.60
N PHE A 234 6.34 -3.20 -19.92
CA PHE A 234 5.72 -4.52 -19.83
C PHE A 234 4.32 -4.45 -19.20
N ARG A 235 4.13 -3.65 -18.16
CA ARG A 235 2.83 -3.49 -17.51
C ARG A 235 1.81 -2.76 -18.39
N ILE A 236 2.22 -1.76 -19.18
CA ILE A 236 1.36 -1.13 -20.19
C ILE A 236 0.94 -2.14 -21.26
N MET A 237 1.86 -2.97 -21.76
CA MET A 237 1.53 -4.08 -22.67
C MET A 237 0.49 -5.02 -22.05
N LEU A 238 0.67 -5.41 -20.79
CA LEU A 238 -0.25 -6.28 -20.06
C LEU A 238 -1.65 -5.67 -19.91
N ILE A 239 -1.76 -4.37 -19.61
CA ILE A 239 -3.04 -3.64 -19.59
C ILE A 239 -3.75 -3.74 -20.94
N HIS A 240 -3.02 -3.57 -22.04
CA HIS A 240 -3.60 -3.70 -23.38
C HIS A 240 -4.08 -5.12 -23.68
N VAL A 241 -3.40 -6.15 -23.16
CA VAL A 241 -3.88 -7.54 -23.23
C VAL A 241 -5.17 -7.71 -22.41
N LEU A 242 -5.20 -7.22 -21.17
CA LEU A 242 -6.38 -7.29 -20.28
C LEU A 242 -7.61 -6.59 -20.87
N THR A 243 -7.39 -5.51 -21.62
CA THR A 243 -8.45 -4.72 -22.27
C THR A 243 -8.74 -5.15 -23.72
N ASN A 244 -8.16 -6.27 -24.17
CA ASN A 244 -8.31 -6.83 -25.52
C ASN A 244 -7.91 -5.85 -26.66
N ASN A 245 -6.96 -4.96 -26.38
CA ASN A 245 -6.34 -4.06 -27.36
C ASN A 245 -5.00 -4.62 -27.84
N LEU A 246 -5.05 -5.71 -28.62
CA LEU A 246 -3.85 -6.46 -29.00
C LEU A 246 -2.87 -5.68 -29.89
N GLU A 247 -3.36 -4.71 -30.67
CA GLU A 247 -2.51 -3.85 -31.51
C GLU A 247 -1.59 -2.98 -30.65
N GLU A 248 -2.14 -2.30 -29.65
CA GLU A 248 -1.33 -1.49 -28.74
C GLU A 248 -0.48 -2.35 -27.79
N ALA A 249 -0.94 -3.56 -27.44
CA ALA A 249 -0.11 -4.53 -26.72
C ALA A 249 1.14 -4.90 -27.54
N GLU A 250 0.97 -5.29 -28.80
CA GLU A 250 2.08 -5.67 -29.68
C GLU A 250 3.07 -4.51 -29.87
N LYS A 251 2.56 -3.29 -30.06
CA LYS A 251 3.39 -2.09 -30.21
C LYS A 251 4.24 -1.82 -28.95
N ASN A 252 3.66 -1.94 -27.76
CA ASN A 252 4.41 -1.79 -26.50
C ASN A 252 5.44 -2.90 -26.32
N TYR A 253 5.11 -4.14 -26.69
CA TYR A 253 6.06 -5.25 -26.72
C TYR A 253 7.24 -4.99 -27.66
N GLN A 254 6.97 -4.59 -28.91
CA GLN A 254 8.00 -4.27 -29.89
C GLN A 254 8.89 -3.13 -29.43
N GLN A 255 8.31 -2.08 -28.83
CA GLN A 255 9.07 -0.97 -28.26
C GLN A 255 9.96 -1.41 -27.09
N LEU A 256 9.45 -2.28 -26.20
CA LEU A 256 10.22 -2.85 -25.11
C LEU A 256 11.45 -3.63 -25.63
N VAL A 257 11.26 -4.47 -26.66
CA VAL A 257 12.35 -5.23 -27.30
C VAL A 257 13.39 -4.29 -27.93
N LEU A 258 12.94 -3.20 -28.54
CA LEU A 258 13.81 -2.22 -29.18
C LEU A 258 14.61 -1.38 -28.17
N ASP A 259 13.97 -0.91 -27.10
CA ASP A 259 14.56 -0.01 -26.12
C ASP A 259 15.53 -0.71 -25.16
N PHE A 260 15.29 -2.00 -24.89
CA PHE A 260 16.04 -2.78 -23.89
C PHE A 260 16.57 -4.09 -24.50
N PRO A 261 17.53 -4.01 -25.45
CA PRO A 261 18.19 -5.18 -26.04
C PRO A 261 19.10 -5.91 -25.05
N ILE A 262 19.68 -7.06 -25.44
CA ILE A 262 20.44 -8.00 -24.58
C ILE A 262 21.58 -7.40 -23.75
N ASP A 263 22.17 -6.28 -24.19
CA ASP A 263 23.24 -5.56 -23.50
C ASP A 263 22.74 -4.44 -22.56
N ASN A 264 21.43 -4.22 -22.51
CA ASN A 264 20.79 -3.26 -21.64
C ASN A 264 20.41 -3.89 -20.29
N ALA A 265 20.54 -3.12 -19.19
CA ALA A 265 20.17 -3.57 -17.85
C ALA A 265 18.68 -3.96 -17.72
N GLY A 266 17.79 -3.40 -18.54
CA GLY A 266 16.36 -3.74 -18.59
C GLY A 266 16.05 -5.06 -19.30
N TYR A 267 17.02 -5.70 -19.97
CA TYR A 267 16.79 -6.90 -20.77
C TYR A 267 16.10 -8.07 -20.05
N PRO A 268 16.38 -8.38 -18.76
CA PRO A 268 15.64 -9.44 -18.07
C PRO A 268 14.12 -9.23 -18.09
N ILE A 269 13.65 -7.98 -18.06
CA ILE A 269 12.22 -7.68 -18.20
C ILE A 269 11.75 -7.89 -19.65
N THR A 270 12.56 -7.53 -20.65
CA THR A 270 12.27 -7.83 -22.06
C THR A 270 12.13 -9.33 -22.31
N GLU A 271 13.02 -10.14 -21.74
CA GLU A 271 12.97 -11.60 -21.86
C GLU A 271 11.72 -12.16 -21.18
N MET A 272 11.40 -11.68 -19.98
CA MET A 272 10.16 -12.02 -19.29
C MET A 272 8.90 -11.66 -20.10
N ALA A 273 8.88 -10.46 -20.70
CA ALA A 273 7.77 -10.01 -21.54
C ALA A 273 7.65 -10.82 -22.84
N THR A 274 8.78 -11.24 -23.40
CA THR A 274 8.83 -12.12 -24.59
C THR A 274 8.21 -13.48 -24.28
N LEU A 275 8.50 -14.04 -23.11
CA LEU A 275 7.88 -15.28 -22.65
C LEU A 275 6.36 -15.12 -22.47
N PHE A 276 5.92 -14.03 -21.82
CA PHE A 276 4.50 -13.69 -21.68
C PHE A 276 3.82 -13.65 -23.05
N TRP A 277 4.36 -12.83 -23.95
CA TRP A 277 3.75 -12.52 -25.24
C TRP A 277 3.61 -13.78 -26.11
N ASN A 278 4.67 -14.58 -26.18
CA ASN A 278 4.66 -15.82 -26.95
C ASN A 278 3.66 -16.84 -26.41
N GLU A 279 3.60 -17.02 -25.08
CA GLU A 279 2.62 -17.93 -24.47
C GLU A 279 1.19 -17.43 -24.70
N TYR A 280 0.95 -16.12 -24.55
CA TYR A 280 -0.38 -15.53 -24.77
C TYR A 280 -0.83 -15.67 -26.23
N LEU A 281 0.08 -15.50 -27.19
CA LEU A 281 -0.24 -15.68 -28.61
C LEU A 281 -0.74 -17.09 -28.94
N VAL A 282 -0.22 -18.11 -28.25
CA VAL A 282 -0.58 -19.52 -28.43
C VAL A 282 -1.81 -19.91 -27.62
N SER A 283 -1.82 -19.60 -26.32
CA SER A 283 -2.83 -20.08 -25.38
C SER A 283 -4.07 -19.18 -25.31
N LYS A 284 -3.92 -17.87 -25.56
CA LYS A 284 -4.91 -16.83 -25.23
C LYS A 284 -5.28 -16.80 -23.74
N ASP A 285 -4.41 -17.33 -22.89
CA ASP A 285 -4.61 -17.47 -21.45
C ASP A 285 -3.63 -16.56 -20.71
N ILE A 286 -4.17 -15.54 -20.05
CA ILE A 286 -3.37 -14.56 -19.29
C ILE A 286 -2.72 -15.23 -18.08
N ALA A 287 -3.43 -16.13 -17.39
CA ALA A 287 -2.92 -16.82 -16.22
C ALA A 287 -1.70 -17.67 -16.55
N LYS A 288 -1.83 -18.47 -17.60
CA LYS A 288 -0.72 -19.30 -18.09
C LYS A 288 0.47 -18.45 -18.56
N SER A 289 0.20 -17.31 -19.19
CA SER A 289 1.25 -16.41 -19.67
C SER A 289 1.97 -15.72 -18.50
N CYS A 290 1.24 -15.29 -17.47
CA CYS A 290 1.81 -14.77 -16.23
C CYS A 290 2.67 -15.83 -15.54
N GLU A 291 2.20 -17.08 -15.44
CA GLU A 291 2.95 -18.19 -14.82
C GLU A 291 4.33 -18.39 -15.47
N VAL A 292 4.41 -18.41 -16.81
CA VAL A 292 5.70 -18.59 -17.51
C VAL A 292 6.64 -17.41 -17.22
N SER A 293 6.11 -16.19 -17.20
CA SER A 293 6.90 -14.99 -16.92
C SER A 293 7.38 -14.89 -15.48
N THR A 294 6.52 -15.16 -14.50
CA THR A 294 6.87 -15.10 -13.08
C THR A 294 7.87 -16.19 -12.70
N ASN A 295 7.75 -17.38 -13.29
CA ASN A 295 8.74 -18.47 -13.15
C ASN A 295 10.13 -18.06 -13.64
N PHE A 296 10.21 -17.34 -14.75
CA PHE A 296 11.49 -16.83 -15.26
C PHE A 296 12.07 -15.74 -14.35
N ILE A 297 11.31 -14.68 -14.08
CA ILE A 297 11.81 -13.51 -13.35
C ILE A 297 12.09 -13.79 -11.88
N GLY A 298 11.46 -14.81 -11.29
CA GLY A 298 11.71 -15.24 -9.91
C GLY A 298 13.17 -15.60 -9.62
N SER A 299 13.94 -15.94 -10.66
CA SER A 299 15.39 -16.19 -10.55
C SER A 299 16.25 -14.91 -10.61
N GLN A 300 15.68 -13.79 -11.06
CA GLN A 300 16.37 -12.51 -11.30
C GLN A 300 16.30 -11.59 -10.07
N ARG A 301 16.82 -12.05 -8.93
CA ARG A 301 16.63 -11.38 -7.63
C ARG A 301 17.09 -9.90 -7.62
N ASP A 302 18.20 -9.57 -8.27
CA ASP A 302 18.70 -8.19 -8.32
C ASP A 302 17.73 -7.24 -9.04
N VAL A 303 17.02 -7.74 -10.05
CA VAL A 303 15.98 -6.98 -10.78
C VAL A 303 14.80 -6.73 -9.84
N LEU A 304 14.32 -7.78 -9.16
CA LEU A 304 13.16 -7.69 -8.27
C LEU A 304 13.41 -6.76 -7.06
N ILE A 305 14.65 -6.74 -6.52
CA ILE A 305 15.02 -5.83 -5.43
C ILE A 305 14.88 -4.36 -5.86
N LEU A 306 15.29 -4.03 -7.09
CA LEU A 306 15.17 -2.65 -7.61
C LEU A 306 13.71 -2.23 -7.80
N LEU A 307 12.85 -3.12 -8.28
CA LEU A 307 11.40 -2.85 -8.37
C LEU A 307 10.75 -2.67 -6.99
N SER A 308 11.29 -3.34 -5.97
CA SER A 308 10.71 -3.36 -4.62
C SER A 308 11.04 -2.12 -3.79
N GLY A 309 12.11 -1.38 -4.11
CA GLY A 309 12.59 -0.25 -3.31
C GLY A 309 13.14 -0.61 -1.90
N ASN A 310 13.01 -1.88 -1.47
CA ASN A 310 13.67 -2.51 -0.32
C ASN A 310 13.68 -1.71 1.00
N THR A 311 12.52 -1.23 1.46
CA THR A 311 12.49 -0.27 2.58
C THR A 311 11.31 -0.36 3.52
N THR A 312 10.07 -0.43 3.03
CA THR A 312 8.89 -0.08 3.86
C THR A 312 7.77 -1.11 3.78
N SER A 313 6.83 -1.05 4.73
CA SER A 313 5.56 -1.80 4.72
C SER A 313 4.65 -1.42 3.53
N GLN A 314 4.78 -0.20 3.00
CA GLN A 314 4.01 0.25 1.83
C GLN A 314 4.47 -0.40 0.54
N ASN A 315 5.70 -0.89 0.48
CA ASN A 315 6.28 -1.36 -0.78
C ASN A 315 5.71 -2.71 -1.21
N ILE A 316 5.50 -2.88 -2.51
CA ILE A 316 5.32 -4.20 -3.11
C ILE A 316 6.68 -4.91 -3.12
N HIS A 317 6.76 -6.07 -2.47
CA HIS A 317 8.00 -6.85 -2.34
C HIS A 317 8.12 -7.93 -3.43
N TYR A 318 8.43 -7.53 -4.66
CA TYR A 318 8.63 -8.44 -5.79
C TYR A 318 9.72 -9.49 -5.54
N ASP A 319 10.73 -9.18 -4.73
CA ASP A 319 11.81 -10.11 -4.39
C ASP A 319 11.37 -11.23 -3.44
N ARG A 320 10.28 -11.02 -2.70
CA ARG A 320 9.67 -12.00 -1.80
C ARG A 320 8.50 -12.73 -2.44
N ASN A 321 7.74 -12.03 -3.29
CA ASN A 321 6.64 -12.58 -4.06
C ASN A 321 6.78 -12.18 -5.55
N PRO A 322 7.52 -12.95 -6.36
CA PRO A 322 7.66 -12.65 -7.79
C PRO A 322 6.35 -12.68 -8.57
N ASN A 323 5.28 -13.28 -8.03
CA ASN A 323 3.97 -13.29 -8.67
C ASN A 323 3.35 -11.89 -8.78
N GLU A 324 3.77 -10.92 -7.94
CA GLU A 324 3.30 -9.53 -8.04
C GLU A 324 3.67 -8.86 -9.36
N VAL A 325 4.71 -9.36 -10.04
CA VAL A 325 5.11 -8.89 -11.38
C VAL A 325 4.01 -9.17 -12.42
N CYS A 326 3.23 -10.23 -12.25
CA CYS A 326 2.09 -10.60 -13.11
C CYS A 326 1.05 -11.38 -12.28
N PRO A 327 0.20 -10.67 -11.49
CA PRO A 327 -0.63 -11.27 -10.46
C PRO A 327 -1.95 -11.87 -10.98
N PHE A 328 -2.11 -12.00 -12.30
CA PHE A 328 -3.31 -12.55 -12.93
C PHE A 328 -3.11 -14.05 -13.10
N GLN A 329 -3.62 -14.86 -12.16
CA GLN A 329 -3.53 -16.33 -12.15
C GLN A 329 -4.92 -16.98 -12.16
#